data_AF-A0A1B2HR32-F1
#
_entry.id   AF-A0A1B2HR32-F1
#
_cell.length_a   1.000
_cell.length_b   1.000
_cell.length_c   1.000
_cell.angle_alpha   90.00
_cell.angle_beta   90.00
_cell.angle_gamma   90.00
#
_symmetry.space_group_name_H-M   'P 1'
#
loop_
_entity.id
_entity.type
_entity.pdbx_description
1 polymer ?
#
loop_
_entity_poly.entity_id
_entity_poly.type
_entity_poly.pdbx_seq_one_letter_code
_entity_poly.pdbx_strand_id
1 'polypeptide(L)'
;MLRGRDRQRVAVDALLGRARAGRGGALVVCGEPGSGRTALLDHARRSYDAVLCVDDVRELTDDLRRLASDVTDTSAALLLATEGETFGLPAVVLDPLDRAESLLVLHDLLPGLPAALAVDLADLACGNPLALVELAGSLTSDQLGGIAPPPDGLPLASSLRGRLLARFAGLPERARRVVALAAVDEELTADVLARLTGDVDAVTEAGALLDPRRWCGRRWRGLSPACGSGRTRSWPGCCR
;
A
#
# COMPACT_ATOMS: atom_id res chain seq x y z
N MET A 1 8.01 -12.93 6.08
CA MET A 1 7.20 -12.68 7.28
C MET A 1 6.12 -11.67 6.93
N LEU A 2 4.86 -11.89 7.29
CA LEU A 2 3.73 -11.01 6.93
C LEU A 2 3.18 -10.32 8.20
N ARG A 3 3.92 -9.35 8.74
CA ARG A 3 3.50 -8.53 9.88
C ARG A 3 2.43 -7.52 9.47
N GLY A 4 1.49 -7.20 10.37
CA GLY A 4 0.40 -6.25 10.16
C GLY A 4 -0.55 -6.57 9.01
N ARG A 5 -0.52 -7.80 8.50
CA ARG A 5 -1.34 -8.26 7.35
C ARG A 5 -2.41 -9.28 7.74
N ASP A 6 -2.79 -9.37 9.01
CA ASP A 6 -3.66 -10.45 9.49
C ASP A 6 -5.03 -10.45 8.81
N ARG A 7 -5.64 -9.27 8.63
CA ARG A 7 -6.92 -9.17 7.91
C ARG A 7 -6.80 -9.62 6.46
N GLN A 8 -5.72 -9.24 5.80
CA GLN A 8 -5.50 -9.59 4.39
C GLN A 8 -5.14 -11.06 4.22
N ARG A 9 -4.40 -11.63 5.17
CA ARG A 9 -4.14 -13.07 5.25
C ARG A 9 -5.43 -13.85 5.44
N VAL A 10 -6.30 -13.43 6.36
CA VAL A 10 -7.62 -14.07 6.56
C VAL A 10 -8.45 -14.07 5.27
N ALA A 11 -8.46 -12.96 4.52
CA ALA A 11 -9.19 -12.90 3.25
C ALA A 11 -8.62 -13.87 2.19
N VAL A 12 -7.29 -13.93 2.07
CA VAL A 12 -6.61 -14.88 1.18
C VAL A 12 -6.86 -16.31 1.62
N ASP A 13 -6.64 -16.64 2.89
CA ASP A 13 -6.84 -17.97 3.44
C ASP A 13 -8.30 -18.43 3.31
N ALA A 14 -9.27 -17.51 3.43
CA ALA A 14 -10.68 -17.78 3.16
C ALA A 14 -10.96 -18.12 1.69
N LEU A 15 -10.36 -17.40 0.73
CA LEU A 15 -10.43 -17.77 -0.69
C LEU A 15 -9.85 -19.16 -0.92
N LEU A 16 -8.64 -19.43 -0.40
CA LEU A 16 -7.97 -20.71 -0.57
C LEU A 16 -8.75 -21.85 0.11
N GLY A 17 -9.38 -21.59 1.26
CA GLY A 17 -10.25 -22.54 1.96
C GLY A 17 -11.50 -22.90 1.13
N ARG A 18 -12.13 -21.92 0.48
CA ARG A 18 -13.26 -22.18 -0.43
C ARG A 18 -12.82 -22.94 -1.69
N ALA A 19 -11.68 -22.58 -2.27
CA ALA A 19 -11.12 -23.27 -3.42
C ALA A 19 -10.83 -24.75 -3.10
N ARG A 20 -10.26 -25.06 -1.93
CA ARG A 20 -10.10 -26.46 -1.48
C ARG A 20 -11.41 -27.24 -1.41
N ALA A 21 -12.52 -26.56 -1.14
CA ALA A 21 -13.85 -27.15 -1.12
C ALA A 21 -14.54 -27.18 -2.50
N GLY A 22 -13.80 -26.97 -3.59
CA GLY A 22 -14.33 -26.94 -4.97
C GLY A 22 -15.12 -25.68 -5.33
N ARG A 23 -14.98 -24.62 -4.52
CA ARG A 23 -15.64 -23.32 -4.73
C ARG A 23 -14.59 -22.22 -4.87
N GLY A 24 -13.85 -22.29 -5.96
CA GLY A 24 -12.80 -21.35 -6.32
C GLY A 24 -13.28 -19.91 -6.49
N GLY A 25 -12.45 -19.10 -7.12
CA GLY A 25 -12.77 -17.70 -7.36
C GLY A 25 -11.54 -16.80 -7.47
N ALA A 26 -11.81 -15.52 -7.66
CA ALA A 26 -10.78 -14.49 -7.76
C ALA A 26 -10.81 -13.54 -6.56
N LEU A 27 -9.64 -13.04 -6.17
CA LEU A 27 -9.48 -11.95 -5.20
C LEU A 27 -8.36 -11.01 -5.68
N VAL A 28 -8.63 -9.71 -5.60
CA VAL A 28 -7.67 -8.66 -5.93
C VAL A 28 -6.98 -8.17 -4.65
N VAL A 29 -5.67 -7.99 -4.68
CA VAL A 29 -4.86 -7.39 -3.63
C VAL A 29 -4.40 -6.02 -4.12
N CYS A 30 -5.04 -4.98 -3.61
CA CYS A 30 -4.72 -3.59 -3.94
C CYS A 30 -3.72 -3.03 -2.95
N GLY A 31 -2.67 -2.35 -3.41
CA GLY A 31 -1.74 -1.70 -2.52
C GLY A 31 -0.63 -0.96 -3.24
N GLU A 32 -0.10 0.08 -2.62
CA GLU A 32 0.96 0.88 -3.21
C GLU A 32 2.27 0.10 -3.45
N PRO A 33 3.19 0.64 -4.26
CA PRO A 33 4.53 0.08 -4.39
C PRO A 33 5.18 -0.20 -3.04
N GLY A 34 5.65 -1.43 -2.84
CA GLY A 34 6.30 -1.83 -1.59
C GLY A 34 5.36 -2.19 -0.43
N SER A 35 4.04 -2.09 -0.60
CA SER A 35 3.05 -2.43 0.45
C SER A 35 3.05 -3.89 0.90
N GLY A 36 3.70 -4.79 0.16
CA GLY A 36 3.77 -6.23 0.48
C GLY A 36 2.83 -7.11 -0.34
N ARG A 37 2.32 -6.64 -1.48
CA ARG A 37 1.48 -7.43 -2.43
C ARG A 37 2.15 -8.75 -2.80
N THR A 38 3.38 -8.71 -3.30
CA THR A 38 4.16 -9.90 -3.68
C THR A 38 4.34 -10.85 -2.51
N ALA A 39 4.61 -10.33 -1.30
CA ALA A 39 4.75 -11.17 -0.10
C ALA A 39 3.44 -11.91 0.25
N LEU A 40 2.28 -11.29 0.01
CA LEU A 40 0.97 -11.93 0.22
C LEU A 40 0.66 -12.97 -0.86
N LEU A 41 1.02 -12.69 -2.12
CA LEU A 41 0.93 -13.69 -3.21
C LEU A 41 1.82 -14.90 -2.93
N ASP A 42 3.04 -14.68 -2.46
CA ASP A 42 3.96 -15.77 -2.12
C ASP A 42 3.48 -16.62 -0.93
N HIS A 43 2.81 -16.00 0.06
CA HIS A 43 2.12 -16.75 1.11
C HIS A 43 1.03 -17.65 0.55
N ALA A 44 0.23 -17.16 -0.40
CA ALA A 44 -0.80 -17.96 -1.04
C ALA A 44 -0.20 -19.14 -1.83
N ARG A 45 0.83 -18.89 -2.64
CA ARG A 45 1.55 -19.92 -3.42
C ARG A 45 2.12 -21.03 -2.53
N ARG A 46 2.63 -20.68 -1.35
CA ARG A 46 3.14 -21.67 -0.38
C ARG A 46 2.04 -22.41 0.36
N SER A 47 0.86 -21.82 0.46
CA SER A 47 -0.25 -22.39 1.22
C SER A 47 -1.12 -23.31 0.37
N TYR A 48 -1.19 -23.11 -0.95
CA TYR A 48 -2.10 -23.84 -1.82
C TYR A 48 -1.57 -24.00 -3.24
N ASP A 49 -1.49 -25.23 -3.74
CA ASP A 49 -0.87 -25.53 -5.04
C ASP A 49 -1.73 -25.11 -6.24
N ALA A 50 -3.06 -25.13 -6.09
CA ALA A 50 -4.00 -24.75 -7.16
C ALA A 50 -4.34 -23.24 -7.11
N VAL A 51 -3.33 -22.38 -6.94
CA VAL A 51 -3.48 -20.92 -6.99
C VAL A 51 -2.66 -20.32 -8.14
N LEU A 52 -3.32 -19.53 -8.99
CA LEU A 52 -2.65 -18.68 -9.95
C LEU A 52 -2.52 -17.27 -9.36
N CYS A 53 -1.29 -16.76 -9.29
CA CYS A 53 -1.01 -15.42 -8.78
C CYS A 53 -0.41 -14.57 -9.90
N VAL A 54 -1.06 -13.45 -10.22
CA VAL A 54 -0.60 -12.46 -11.20
C VAL A 54 -0.22 -11.19 -10.45
N ASP A 55 1.04 -10.77 -10.58
CA ASP A 55 1.53 -9.53 -9.94
C ASP A 55 1.45 -8.35 -10.91
N ASP A 56 1.35 -7.14 -10.36
CA ASP A 56 1.32 -5.86 -11.08
C ASP A 56 0.34 -5.78 -12.27
N VAL A 57 -0.90 -6.23 -12.05
CA VAL A 57 -2.02 -6.11 -13.00
C VAL A 57 -2.41 -4.64 -13.14
N ARG A 58 -2.16 -4.07 -14.33
CA ARG A 58 -2.50 -2.68 -14.67
C ARG A 58 -3.87 -2.57 -15.33
N GLU A 59 -4.28 -3.61 -16.04
CA GLU A 59 -5.56 -3.73 -16.72
C GLU A 59 -6.05 -5.16 -16.63
N LEU A 60 -7.36 -5.35 -16.50
CA LEU A 60 -7.96 -6.68 -16.52
C LEU A 60 -8.38 -7.01 -17.95
N THR A 61 -7.51 -7.74 -18.65
CA THR A 61 -7.80 -8.26 -19.98
C THR A 61 -9.02 -9.19 -19.97
N ASP A 62 -9.67 -9.34 -21.12
CA ASP A 62 -10.83 -10.24 -21.26
C ASP A 62 -10.50 -11.68 -20.87
N ASP A 63 -9.26 -12.13 -21.15
CA ASP A 63 -8.78 -13.45 -20.77
C ASP A 63 -8.72 -13.62 -19.24
N LEU A 64 -8.20 -12.63 -18.52
CA LEU A 64 -8.15 -12.66 -17.05
C LEU A 64 -9.55 -12.58 -16.44
N ARG A 65 -10.45 -11.78 -17.04
CA ARG A 65 -11.86 -11.69 -16.61
C ARG A 65 -12.60 -13.01 -16.81
N ARG A 66 -12.38 -13.66 -17.96
CA ARG A 66 -12.92 -14.98 -18.25
C ARG A 66 -12.37 -16.02 -17.27
N LEU A 67 -11.06 -16.03 -17.06
CA LEU A 67 -10.43 -16.93 -16.10
C LEU A 67 -10.97 -16.73 -14.67
N ALA A 68 -11.16 -15.48 -14.23
CA ALA A 68 -11.75 -15.17 -12.94
C ALA A 68 -13.17 -15.73 -12.77
N SER A 69 -13.93 -15.81 -13.87
CA SER A 69 -15.28 -16.40 -13.89
C SER A 69 -15.21 -17.93 -13.88
N ASP A 70 -14.35 -18.50 -14.72
CA ASP A 70 -14.20 -19.94 -14.93
C ASP A 70 -13.71 -20.68 -13.68
N VAL A 71 -12.96 -20.03 -12.78
CA VAL A 71 -12.44 -20.67 -11.56
C VAL A 71 -13.50 -20.88 -10.46
N THR A 72 -14.69 -20.28 -10.56
CA THR A 72 -15.67 -20.21 -9.46
C THR A 72 -16.13 -21.60 -8.96
N ASP A 73 -16.35 -22.55 -9.87
CA ASP A 73 -16.80 -23.92 -9.55
C ASP A 73 -15.66 -24.95 -9.62
N THR A 74 -14.43 -24.48 -9.44
CA THR A 74 -13.23 -25.33 -9.51
C THR A 74 -12.51 -25.36 -8.17
N SER A 75 -11.51 -26.22 -8.07
CA SER A 75 -10.57 -26.16 -6.95
C SER A 75 -9.49 -25.09 -7.12
N ALA A 76 -9.52 -24.28 -8.18
CA ALA A 76 -8.51 -23.27 -8.44
C ALA A 76 -8.86 -21.91 -7.81
N ALA A 77 -7.84 -21.16 -7.40
CA ALA A 77 -7.96 -19.78 -6.93
C ALA A 77 -7.14 -18.84 -7.82
N LEU A 78 -7.66 -17.64 -8.07
CA LEU A 78 -6.97 -16.58 -8.79
C LEU A 78 -6.69 -15.41 -7.84
N LEU A 79 -5.43 -15.01 -7.71
CA LEU A 79 -5.02 -13.81 -7.00
C LEU A 79 -4.39 -12.82 -7.96
N LEU A 80 -4.89 -11.58 -7.93
CA LEU A 80 -4.42 -10.50 -8.77
C LEU A 80 -3.89 -9.38 -7.89
N ALA A 81 -2.65 -8.94 -8.07
CA ALA A 81 -2.12 -7.80 -7.33
C ALA A 81 -2.08 -6.55 -8.21
N THR A 82 -2.48 -5.41 -7.67
CA THR A 82 -2.58 -4.14 -8.39
C THR A 82 -2.40 -2.95 -7.46
N GLU A 83 -2.18 -1.76 -8.00
CA GLU A 83 -1.95 -0.55 -7.22
C GLU A 83 -3.23 0.18 -6.80
N GLY A 84 -4.38 -0.05 -7.46
CA GLY A 84 -5.58 0.71 -7.11
C GLY A 84 -6.92 0.24 -7.65
N GLU A 85 -6.96 -0.49 -8.77
CA GLU A 85 -8.24 -0.87 -9.38
C GLU A 85 -8.70 -2.25 -8.93
N THR A 86 -9.97 -2.41 -8.58
CA THR A 86 -10.53 -3.70 -8.14
C THR A 86 -11.10 -4.53 -9.29
N PHE A 87 -11.23 -3.93 -10.47
CA PHE A 87 -11.77 -4.54 -11.70
C PHE A 87 -13.16 -5.18 -11.56
N GLY A 88 -13.93 -4.77 -10.54
CA GLY A 88 -15.24 -5.33 -10.19
C GLY A 88 -15.19 -6.70 -9.49
N LEU A 89 -14.00 -7.14 -9.08
CA LEU A 89 -13.79 -8.38 -8.34
C LEU A 89 -13.73 -8.12 -6.83
N PRO A 90 -13.95 -9.14 -5.98
CA PRO A 90 -13.66 -9.04 -4.55
C PRO A 90 -12.23 -8.56 -4.36
N ALA A 91 -12.02 -7.60 -3.46
CA ALA A 91 -10.71 -6.98 -3.26
C ALA A 91 -10.36 -6.82 -1.79
N VAL A 92 -9.07 -6.86 -1.51
CA VAL A 92 -8.49 -6.52 -0.22
C VAL A 92 -7.42 -5.45 -0.39
N VAL A 93 -7.46 -4.43 0.46
CA VAL A 93 -6.54 -3.29 0.40
C VAL A 93 -5.42 -3.49 1.43
N LEU A 94 -4.18 -3.28 1.01
CA LEU A 94 -3.00 -3.23 1.86
C LEU A 94 -2.77 -1.78 2.29
N ASP A 95 -3.35 -1.41 3.42
CA ASP A 95 -3.07 -0.13 4.06
C ASP A 95 -1.60 -0.04 4.51
N PRO A 96 -1.06 1.15 4.76
CA PRO A 96 0.20 1.29 5.48
C PRO A 96 0.18 0.50 6.79
N LEU A 97 1.32 -0.10 7.17
CA LEU A 97 1.48 -0.68 8.49
C LEU A 97 1.31 0.41 9.54
N ASP A 98 0.66 0.08 10.65
CA ASP A 98 0.68 0.98 11.79
C ASP A 98 2.09 1.05 12.41
N ARG A 99 2.28 1.99 13.32
CA ARG A 99 3.58 2.22 13.97
C ARG A 99 4.05 0.99 14.76
N ALA A 100 3.15 0.27 15.43
CA ALA A 100 3.52 -0.89 16.24
C ALA A 100 4.02 -2.04 15.34
N GLU A 101 3.31 -2.33 14.25
CA GLU A 101 3.71 -3.33 13.27
C GLU A 101 4.99 -2.95 12.52
N SER A 102 5.18 -1.66 12.24
CA SER A 102 6.43 -1.16 11.62
C SER A 102 7.64 -1.39 12.52
N LEU A 103 7.51 -1.13 13.83
CA LEU A 103 8.57 -1.39 14.82
C LEU A 103 8.86 -2.89 14.95
N LEU A 104 7.84 -3.75 14.89
CA LEU A 104 8.02 -5.20 14.88
C LEU A 104 8.78 -5.67 13.64
N VAL A 105 8.46 -5.15 12.45
CA VAL A 105 9.21 -5.44 11.23
C VAL A 105 10.67 -5.02 11.37
N LEU A 106 10.96 -3.83 11.90
CA LEU A 106 12.34 -3.38 12.11
C LEU A 106 13.08 -4.26 13.12
N HIS A 107 12.42 -4.68 14.20
CA HIS A 107 12.98 -5.61 15.17
C HIS A 107 13.35 -6.95 14.53
N ASP A 108 12.46 -7.49 13.68
CA ASP A 108 12.70 -8.75 12.97
C ASP A 108 13.83 -8.63 11.92
N LEU A 109 13.97 -7.46 11.28
CA LEU A 109 15.02 -7.18 10.29
C LEU A 109 16.40 -6.97 10.92
N LEU A 110 16.46 -6.20 12.01
CA LEU A 110 17.68 -5.84 12.72
C LEU A 110 17.50 -6.02 14.23
N PRO A 111 17.72 -7.25 14.74
CA PRO A 111 17.72 -7.49 16.17
C PRO A 111 18.78 -6.62 16.86
N GLY A 112 18.36 -5.81 17.83
CA GLY A 112 19.25 -4.88 18.55
C GLY A 112 19.28 -3.45 17.99
N LEU A 113 18.42 -3.12 17.03
CA LEU A 113 18.24 -1.73 16.58
C LEU A 113 17.87 -0.81 17.77
N PRO A 114 18.58 0.32 17.99
CA PRO A 114 18.24 1.26 19.04
C PRO A 114 16.80 1.79 18.91
N ALA A 115 16.06 1.85 20.02
CA ALA A 115 14.64 2.17 20.00
C ALA A 115 14.32 3.56 19.42
N ALA A 116 15.17 4.56 19.66
CA ALA A 116 15.01 5.90 19.08
C ALA A 116 15.16 5.86 17.54
N LEU A 117 16.22 5.22 17.05
CA LEU A 117 16.44 5.06 15.61
C LEU A 117 15.33 4.22 14.96
N ALA A 118 14.80 3.20 15.64
CA ALA A 118 13.67 2.42 15.15
C ALA A 118 12.41 3.28 14.96
N VAL A 119 12.16 4.23 15.86
CA VAL A 119 11.08 5.22 15.73
C VAL A 119 11.31 6.12 14.53
N ASP A 120 12.51 6.67 14.36
CA ASP A 120 12.85 7.55 13.24
C ASP A 120 12.65 6.83 11.89
N LEU A 121 13.10 5.58 11.79
CA LEU A 121 12.90 4.76 10.59
C LEU A 121 11.43 4.43 10.34
N ALA A 122 10.65 4.14 11.39
CA ALA A 122 9.23 3.83 11.26
C ALA A 122 8.43 5.05 10.80
N ASP A 123 8.74 6.23 11.36
CA ASP A 123 8.11 7.49 10.98
C ASP A 123 8.50 7.85 9.53
N LEU A 124 9.78 7.71 9.15
CA LEU A 124 10.24 7.97 7.77
C LEU A 124 9.66 6.99 6.73
N ALA A 125 9.42 5.74 7.10
CA ALA A 125 8.85 4.74 6.20
C ALA A 125 7.34 4.94 5.94
N CYS A 126 6.65 5.73 6.78
CA CYS A 126 5.20 5.92 6.76
C CYS A 126 4.43 4.60 6.58
N GLY A 127 4.82 3.56 7.35
CA GLY A 127 4.20 2.24 7.30
C GLY A 127 4.43 1.43 6.02
N ASN A 128 5.35 1.83 5.13
CA ASN A 128 5.67 1.07 3.93
C ASN A 128 6.70 -0.04 4.24
N PRO A 129 6.36 -1.33 4.12
CA PRO A 129 7.28 -2.42 4.42
C PRO A 129 8.59 -2.40 3.62
N LEU A 130 8.54 -2.05 2.33
CA LEU A 130 9.75 -1.97 1.51
C LEU A 130 10.66 -0.82 1.95
N ALA A 131 10.08 0.32 2.36
CA ALA A 131 10.85 1.42 2.93
C ALA A 131 11.59 0.98 4.21
N LEU A 132 10.91 0.26 5.11
CA LEU A 132 11.54 -0.27 6.34
C LEU A 132 12.73 -1.18 6.01
N VAL A 133 12.58 -2.08 5.02
CA VAL A 133 13.65 -2.99 4.57
C VAL A 133 14.83 -2.21 3.98
N GLU A 134 14.57 -1.27 3.08
CA GLU A 134 15.63 -0.49 2.41
C GLU A 134 16.35 0.45 3.38
N LEU A 135 15.62 1.07 4.32
CA LEU A 135 16.21 1.90 5.38
C LEU A 135 17.10 1.07 6.31
N ALA A 136 16.56 -0.02 6.86
CA ALA A 136 17.30 -0.92 7.73
C ALA A 136 18.57 -1.45 7.04
N GLY A 137 18.48 -1.88 5.79
CA GLY A 137 19.62 -2.38 5.01
C GLY A 137 20.67 -1.34 4.64
N SER A 138 20.38 -0.04 4.83
CA SER A 138 21.27 1.07 4.46
C SER A 138 21.93 1.76 5.65
N LEU A 139 21.59 1.38 6.89
CA LEU A 139 22.14 1.98 8.09
C LEU A 139 23.66 1.79 8.16
N THR A 140 24.36 2.83 8.60
CA THR A 140 25.81 2.77 8.83
C THR A 140 26.12 2.37 10.27
N SER A 141 27.34 1.88 10.51
CA SER A 141 27.83 1.60 11.87
C SER A 141 27.78 2.83 12.77
N ASP A 142 28.05 4.02 12.23
CA ASP A 142 28.00 5.28 12.99
C ASP A 142 26.58 5.64 13.41
N GLN A 143 25.57 5.35 12.59
CA GLN A 143 24.16 5.55 12.94
C GLN A 143 23.70 4.55 13.99
N LEU A 144 24.07 3.27 13.83
CA LEU A 144 23.79 2.23 14.83
C LEU A 144 24.47 2.51 16.17
N GLY A 145 25.67 3.11 16.14
CA GLY A 145 26.41 3.54 17.33
C GLY A 145 25.96 4.89 17.91
N GLY A 146 25.01 5.59 17.29
CA GLY A 146 24.53 6.91 17.73
C GLY A 146 25.54 8.05 17.55
N ILE A 147 26.58 7.84 16.74
CA ILE A 147 27.59 8.84 16.39
C ILE A 147 27.06 9.76 15.29
N ALA A 148 26.40 9.18 14.28
CA ALA A 148 25.76 9.89 13.20
C ALA A 148 24.24 10.02 13.44
N PRO A 149 23.59 11.09 12.97
CA PRO A 149 22.15 11.26 13.07
C PRO A 149 21.39 10.17 12.28
N PRO A 150 20.11 9.93 12.62
CA PRO A 150 19.23 9.07 11.82
C PRO A 150 19.15 9.58 10.37
N PRO A 151 18.85 8.70 9.40
CA PRO A 151 18.63 9.12 8.02
C PRO A 151 17.42 10.05 7.93
N ASP A 152 17.51 11.04 7.05
CA ASP A 152 16.49 12.05 6.76
C ASP A 152 15.63 11.69 5.52
N GLY A 153 15.94 10.59 4.86
CA GLY A 153 15.30 10.17 3.61
C GLY A 153 15.62 8.73 3.23
N LEU A 154 14.88 8.23 2.25
CA LEU A 154 15.20 6.94 1.63
C LEU A 154 16.58 6.99 0.95
N PRO A 155 17.37 5.90 0.98
CA PRO A 155 18.66 5.81 0.32
C PRO A 155 18.57 6.21 -1.16
N LEU A 156 19.64 6.79 -1.70
CA LEU A 156 19.67 7.19 -3.12
C LEU A 156 19.42 6.00 -4.07
N ALA A 157 19.90 4.81 -3.70
CA ALA A 157 19.70 3.58 -4.45
C ALA A 157 18.34 2.87 -4.17
N SER A 158 17.45 3.48 -3.39
CA SER A 158 16.14 2.92 -3.06
C SER A 158 15.30 2.70 -4.31
N SER A 159 14.79 1.47 -4.46
CA SER A 159 13.90 1.12 -5.56
C SER A 159 12.54 1.79 -5.41
N LEU A 160 12.07 1.94 -4.17
CA LEU A 160 10.83 2.65 -3.85
C LEU A 160 10.95 4.14 -4.22
N ARG A 161 12.06 4.79 -3.83
CA ARG A 161 12.36 6.17 -4.21
C ARG A 161 12.36 6.34 -5.72
N GLY A 162 13.02 5.44 -6.46
CA GLY A 162 13.03 5.47 -7.92
C GLY A 162 11.62 5.41 -8.54
N ARG A 163 10.75 4.53 -8.04
CA ARG A 163 9.34 4.43 -8.50
C ARG A 163 8.54 5.69 -8.19
N LEU A 164 8.69 6.26 -7.00
CA LEU A 164 7.99 7.49 -6.60
C LEU A 164 8.45 8.69 -7.44
N LEU A 165 9.74 8.80 -7.72
CA LEU A 165 10.28 9.84 -8.60
C LEU A 165 9.78 9.69 -10.04
N ALA A 166 9.70 8.45 -10.56
CA ALA A 166 9.13 8.20 -11.89
C ALA A 166 7.66 8.61 -11.97
N ARG A 167 6.85 8.30 -10.93
CA ARG A 167 5.46 8.75 -10.82
C ARG A 167 5.37 10.28 -10.77
N PHE A 168 6.18 10.94 -9.94
CA PHE A 168 6.24 12.40 -9.86
C PHE A 168 6.60 13.05 -11.19
N ALA A 169 7.60 12.51 -11.89
CA ALA A 169 8.03 13.01 -13.20
C ALA A 169 6.93 12.87 -14.26
N GLY A 170 6.11 11.80 -14.19
CA GLY A 170 4.98 11.55 -15.08
C GLY A 170 3.76 12.45 -14.83
N LEU A 171 3.71 13.19 -13.71
CA LEU A 171 2.62 14.11 -13.44
C LEU A 171 2.68 15.36 -14.34
N PRO A 172 1.52 15.90 -14.75
CA PRO A 172 1.44 17.24 -15.35
C PRO A 172 2.07 18.30 -14.44
N GLU A 173 2.63 19.37 -15.03
CA GLU A 173 3.35 20.39 -14.26
C GLU A 173 2.50 21.02 -13.15
N ARG A 174 1.21 21.26 -13.42
CA ARG A 174 0.21 21.73 -12.45
C ARG A 174 0.09 20.81 -11.22
N ALA A 175 0.06 19.50 -11.43
CA ALA A 175 -0.02 18.51 -10.38
C ALA A 175 1.31 18.41 -9.61
N ARG A 176 2.46 18.53 -10.30
CA ARG A 176 3.77 18.63 -9.64
C ARG A 176 3.87 19.84 -8.70
N ARG A 177 3.29 20.99 -9.08
CA ARG A 177 3.22 22.18 -8.20
C ARG A 177 2.35 21.91 -6.98
N VAL A 178 1.21 21.22 -7.12
CA VAL A 178 0.38 20.81 -5.97
C VAL A 178 1.17 19.91 -5.02
N VAL A 179 1.89 18.91 -5.54
CA VAL A 179 2.75 18.04 -4.72
C VAL A 179 3.83 18.85 -3.99
N ALA A 180 4.47 19.79 -4.67
CA ALA A 180 5.50 20.65 -4.05
C ALA A 180 4.92 21.54 -2.94
N LEU A 181 3.73 22.12 -3.14
CA LEU A 181 3.04 22.91 -2.12
C LEU A 181 2.71 22.06 -0.90
N ALA A 182 2.15 20.87 -1.14
CA ALA A 182 1.88 19.93 -0.08
C ALA A 182 3.17 19.61 0.68
N ALA A 183 4.29 19.35 -0.01
CA ALA A 183 5.53 18.90 0.62
C ALA A 183 6.18 19.97 1.52
N VAL A 184 5.82 21.24 1.34
CA VAL A 184 6.28 22.35 2.18
C VAL A 184 5.42 22.50 3.43
N ASP A 185 4.13 22.20 3.34
CA ASP A 185 3.18 22.32 4.44
C ASP A 185 2.27 21.08 4.49
N GLU A 186 2.62 20.17 5.40
CA GLU A 186 1.94 18.90 5.62
C GLU A 186 0.51 19.07 6.16
N GLU A 187 0.13 20.27 6.63
CA GLU A 187 -1.22 20.57 7.12
C GLU A 187 -2.21 20.92 6.00
N LEU A 188 -1.73 21.16 4.77
CA LEU A 188 -2.57 21.54 3.65
C LEU A 188 -3.56 20.43 3.29
N THR A 189 -4.84 20.79 3.24
CA THR A 189 -5.91 19.89 2.80
C THR A 189 -6.23 19.99 1.32
N ALA A 190 -6.99 19.03 0.78
CA ALA A 190 -7.37 19.00 -0.63
C ALA A 190 -8.10 20.25 -1.02
N ASP A 191 -9.06 20.60 -0.18
CA ASP A 191 -9.92 21.75 -0.35
C ASP A 191 -9.12 23.04 -0.22
N VAL A 192 -8.05 23.05 0.59
CA VAL A 192 -7.13 24.19 0.66
C VAL A 192 -6.29 24.28 -0.61
N LEU A 193 -5.67 23.18 -1.05
CA LEU A 193 -4.86 23.14 -2.27
C LEU A 193 -5.68 23.52 -3.50
N ALA A 194 -6.89 22.99 -3.65
CA ALA A 194 -7.79 23.31 -4.75
C ALA A 194 -8.18 24.79 -4.77
N ARG A 195 -8.37 25.41 -3.60
CA ARG A 195 -8.62 26.87 -3.49
C ARG A 195 -7.37 27.69 -3.78
N LEU A 196 -6.19 27.25 -3.34
CA LEU A 196 -4.91 27.96 -3.56
C LEU A 196 -4.48 27.92 -5.02
N THR A 197 -4.67 26.79 -5.71
CA THR A 197 -4.29 26.63 -7.12
C THR A 197 -5.39 27.03 -8.09
N GLY A 198 -6.65 27.04 -7.65
CA GLY A 198 -7.81 27.19 -8.53
C GLY A 198 -8.01 26.01 -9.48
N ASP A 199 -7.38 24.86 -9.22
CA ASP A 199 -7.33 23.72 -10.13
C ASP A 199 -7.57 22.39 -9.39
N VAL A 200 -8.84 21.96 -9.36
CA VAL A 200 -9.29 20.72 -8.72
C VAL A 200 -8.75 19.48 -9.45
N ASP A 201 -8.61 19.55 -10.77
CA ASP A 201 -8.11 18.45 -11.58
C ASP A 201 -6.62 18.22 -11.29
N ALA A 202 -5.83 19.28 -11.14
CA ALA A 202 -4.44 19.18 -10.71
C ALA A 202 -4.29 18.57 -9.31
N VAL A 203 -5.21 18.88 -8.38
CA VAL A 203 -5.23 18.26 -7.05
C VAL A 203 -5.58 16.78 -7.12
N THR A 204 -6.52 16.42 -7.99
CA THR A 204 -6.92 15.03 -8.21
C THR A 204 -5.79 14.22 -8.85
N GLU A 205 -5.12 14.77 -9.87
CA GLU A 205 -3.93 14.18 -10.49
C GLU A 205 -2.77 14.06 -9.50
N ALA A 206 -2.54 15.07 -8.67
CA ALA A 206 -1.52 15.04 -7.63
C ALA A 206 -1.84 13.98 -6.55
N GLY A 207 -3.11 13.74 -6.25
CA GLY A 207 -3.59 12.69 -5.36
C GLY A 207 -3.18 11.28 -5.80
N ALA A 208 -2.87 11.09 -7.08
CA ALA A 208 -2.29 9.83 -7.55
C ALA A 208 -0.88 9.59 -7.02
N LEU A 209 -0.18 10.60 -6.47
CA LEU A 209 1.12 10.46 -5.80
C LEU A 209 1.01 10.80 -4.29
N LEU A 210 0.21 11.80 -3.96
CA LEU A 210 -0.16 12.17 -2.60
C LEU A 210 -1.26 11.22 -2.15
N ASP A 211 -0.92 10.02 -1.68
CA ASP A 211 -1.95 9.20 -1.01
C ASP A 211 -2.50 10.01 0.18
N PRO A 212 -3.80 10.36 0.21
CA PRO A 212 -4.43 11.10 1.30
C PRO A 212 -4.33 10.41 2.67
N ARG A 213 -3.82 9.17 2.74
CA ARG A 213 -3.60 8.42 3.99
C ARG A 213 -2.16 8.47 4.49
N ARG A 214 -1.19 8.86 3.67
CA ARG A 214 0.25 8.82 4.03
C ARG A 214 0.71 9.98 4.91
N TRP A 215 -0.05 11.08 4.95
CA TRP A 215 0.23 12.20 5.85
C TRP A 215 -0.78 12.15 6.98
N CYS A 216 -0.29 11.90 8.19
CA CYS A 216 -1.09 11.56 9.35
C CYS A 216 -2.09 12.68 9.71
N GLY A 217 -3.31 12.57 9.20
CA GLY A 217 -4.41 13.46 9.60
C GLY A 217 -5.76 12.96 9.08
N ARG A 218 -6.78 12.95 9.95
CA ARG A 218 -8.17 12.48 9.70
C ARG A 218 -8.93 13.25 8.58
N ARG A 219 -8.27 14.05 7.75
CA ARG A 219 -8.82 15.27 7.12
C ARG A 219 -9.07 15.20 5.60
N TRP A 220 -8.80 14.06 4.95
CA TRP A 220 -8.84 13.93 3.47
C TRP A 220 -9.75 12.82 2.89
N ARG A 221 -10.75 12.33 3.64
CA ARG A 221 -11.66 11.26 3.14
C ARG A 221 -12.56 11.68 1.95
N GLY A 222 -12.53 12.93 1.49
CA GLY A 222 -13.54 13.52 0.62
C GLY A 222 -13.33 13.43 -0.89
N LEU A 223 -12.13 13.10 -1.40
CA LEU A 223 -11.81 13.23 -2.83
C LEU A 223 -11.25 11.96 -3.48
N SER A 224 -11.52 10.79 -2.91
CA SER A 224 -11.22 9.55 -3.61
C SER A 224 -12.26 9.32 -4.73
N PRO A 225 -11.87 9.19 -6.01
CA PRO A 225 -12.79 8.84 -7.10
C PRO A 225 -13.46 7.47 -6.89
N ALA A 226 -12.90 6.65 -5.99
CA ALA A 226 -13.43 5.34 -5.61
C ALA A 226 -14.66 5.40 -4.68
N CYS A 227 -15.10 6.59 -4.24
CA CYS A 227 -16.36 6.78 -3.53
C CYS A 227 -17.44 7.39 -4.43
N GLY A 228 -17.67 6.77 -5.58
CA GLY A 228 -18.89 6.97 -6.37
C GLY A 228 -20.06 6.19 -5.77
N SER A 229 -20.97 6.92 -5.11
CA SER A 229 -22.42 6.66 -4.99
C SER A 229 -22.90 5.19 -4.86
N GLY A 230 -22.89 4.66 -3.63
CA GLY A 230 -23.54 3.39 -3.34
C GLY A 230 -23.94 3.24 -1.87
N ARG A 231 -25.11 3.80 -1.50
CA ARG A 231 -25.94 3.49 -0.32
C ARG A 231 -25.21 2.99 0.95
N THR A 232 -25.15 3.89 1.92
CA THR A 232 -25.13 3.63 3.37
C THR A 232 -25.72 2.26 3.76
N ARG A 233 -24.85 1.35 4.20
CA ARG A 233 -25.24 0.34 5.19
C ARG A 233 -24.27 0.44 6.36
N SER A 234 -24.79 1.06 7.41
CA SER A 234 -24.26 1.03 8.76
C SER A 234 -23.97 -0.41 9.17
N TRP A 235 -22.75 -0.67 9.66
CA TRP A 235 -22.49 -1.79 10.55
C TRP A 235 -22.06 -1.23 11.91
N PRO A 236 -22.79 -1.54 13.00
CA PRO A 236 -22.56 -0.97 14.32
C PRO A 236 -21.42 -1.74 15.02
N GLY A 237 -20.50 -1.03 15.69
CA GLY A 237 -19.55 -1.73 16.56
C GLY A 237 -18.27 -1.02 17.02
N CYS A 238 -17.97 0.22 16.62
CA CYS A 238 -16.77 0.92 17.12
C CYS A 238 -17.15 2.14 17.98
N CYS A 239 -17.49 1.89 19.24
CA CYS A 239 -17.39 2.87 20.33
C CYS A 239 -16.94 2.13 21.60
N ARG A 240 -15.64 2.20 21.91
CA ARG A 240 -15.10 2.83 23.12
C ARG A 240 -13.59 2.91 23.02
#